data_AF-A0A0C3NWU0-F1
#
_entry.id   AF-A0A0C3NWU0-F1
#
_cell.length_a   1.000
_cell.length_b   1.000
_cell.length_c   1.000
_cell.angle_alpha   90.00
_cell.angle_beta   90.00
_cell.angle_gamma   90.00
#
_symmetry.space_group_name_H-M   'P 1'
#
loop_
_entity.id
_entity.type
_entity.pdbx_description
1 polymer ?
#
loop_
_entity_poly.entity_id
_entity_poly.type
_entity_poly.pdbx_seq_one_letter_code
_entity_poly.pdbx_strand_id
1 'polypeptide(L)'
;MEFVSALSVATLEDPVTKLSTHTLECLCNPPRQPLHIDNPGHHHSISVYLAMEHSSKDAYEKICRSTARNFLGALGIEDILSFHSVENIIASLTGVEKVQHDMCVNSCAAFTGPYSALDRCLLCETSRWNEELLQGMHGQSKVPAKKFTTIPLGPQLQALYRDPNLAHQMQYLHECTQQIIAELQDTGSISLVDDITAG
;
A
#
# COMPACT_ATOMS: atom_id res chain seq x y z
N MET A 1 18.41 -15.45 -15.95
CA MET A 1 19.64 -15.46 -15.14
C MET A 1 19.81 -14.17 -14.36
N GLU A 2 19.68 -13.00 -14.99
CA GLU A 2 19.85 -11.70 -14.30
C GLU A 2 18.89 -11.46 -13.12
N PHE A 3 17.59 -11.76 -13.28
CA PHE A 3 16.64 -11.65 -12.16
C PHE A 3 16.97 -12.57 -10.98
N VAL A 4 17.40 -13.80 -11.25
CA VAL A 4 17.79 -14.75 -10.20
C VAL A 4 19.00 -14.20 -9.42
N SER A 5 19.98 -13.65 -10.14
CA SER A 5 21.14 -12.99 -9.51
C SER A 5 20.72 -11.78 -8.69
N ALA A 6 19.84 -10.92 -9.21
CA ALA A 6 19.36 -9.75 -8.49
C ALA A 6 18.61 -10.14 -7.21
N LEU A 7 17.74 -11.15 -7.28
CA LEU A 7 17.00 -11.65 -6.12
C LEU A 7 17.90 -12.29 -5.07
N SER A 8 18.99 -12.96 -5.46
CA SER A 8 19.88 -13.62 -4.52
C SER A 8 20.63 -12.67 -3.57
N VAL A 9 20.74 -11.39 -3.94
CA VAL A 9 21.40 -10.35 -3.15
C VAL A 9 20.45 -9.22 -2.75
N ALA A 10 19.15 -9.40 -2.98
CA ALA A 10 18.15 -8.36 -2.71
C ALA A 10 18.08 -8.06 -1.21
N THR A 11 18.09 -6.78 -0.87
CA THR A 11 17.90 -6.29 0.49
C THR A 11 16.70 -5.36 0.56
N LEU A 12 16.26 -5.00 1.77
CA LEU A 12 15.12 -4.10 1.95
C LEU A 12 15.42 -2.69 1.38
N GLU A 13 16.68 -2.27 1.48
CA GLU A 13 17.20 -0.99 1.00
C GLU A 13 17.47 -0.95 -0.50
N ASP A 14 17.19 -2.04 -1.23
CA ASP A 14 17.39 -2.09 -2.68
C ASP A 14 16.60 -0.95 -3.35
N PRO A 15 17.25 -0.07 -4.15
CA PRO A 15 16.60 1.01 -4.88
C PRO A 15 15.45 0.52 -5.79
N VAL A 16 15.49 -0.74 -6.23
CA VAL A 16 14.43 -1.38 -7.02
C VAL A 16 13.11 -1.44 -6.24
N THR A 17 13.16 -1.56 -4.92
CA THR A 17 11.98 -1.62 -4.05
C THR A 17 11.27 -0.26 -3.96
N LYS A 18 12.00 0.86 -4.17
CA LYS A 18 11.49 2.23 -4.13
C LYS A 18 10.72 2.60 -2.85
N LEU A 19 11.06 1.98 -1.72
CA LEU A 19 10.53 2.40 -0.42
C LEU A 19 11.17 3.74 -0.03
N SER A 20 10.39 4.64 0.56
CA SER A 20 10.96 5.86 1.13
C SER A 20 11.81 5.53 2.36
N THR A 21 12.78 6.40 2.68
CA THR A 21 13.60 6.26 3.89
C THR A 21 12.73 6.14 5.15
N HIS A 22 11.63 6.90 5.22
CA HIS A 22 10.68 6.85 6.33
C HIS A 22 10.00 5.48 6.43
N THR A 23 9.53 4.91 5.31
CA THR A 23 8.89 3.59 5.31
C THR A 23 9.88 2.48 5.68
N LEU A 24 11.14 2.57 5.25
CA LEU A 24 12.21 1.65 5.69
C LEU A 24 12.44 1.75 7.20
N GLU A 25 12.50 2.96 7.75
CA GLU A 25 12.67 3.17 9.18
C GLU A 25 11.49 2.61 9.97
N CYS A 26 10.25 2.85 9.54
CA CYS A 26 9.05 2.27 10.16
C CYS A 26 9.04 0.73 10.07
N LEU A 27 9.50 0.16 8.95
CA LEU A 27 9.61 -1.29 8.79
C LEU A 27 10.58 -1.90 9.79
N CYS A 28 11.71 -1.26 10.06
CA CYS A 28 12.67 -1.74 11.05
C CYS A 28 12.23 -1.42 12.49
N ASN A 29 11.53 -0.30 12.69
CA ASN A 29 11.13 0.23 14.00
C ASN A 29 9.65 0.63 13.99
N PRO A 30 8.71 -0.35 13.97
CA PRO A 30 7.30 -0.05 13.84
C PRO A 30 6.76 0.72 15.05
N PRO A 31 5.86 1.69 14.84
CA PRO A 31 5.11 2.30 15.94
C PRO A 31 4.40 1.23 16.75
N ARG A 32 4.45 1.33 18.08
CA ARG A 32 3.85 0.34 19.02
C ARG A 32 2.56 0.81 19.66
N GLN A 33 2.17 2.04 19.39
CA GLN A 33 0.98 2.64 19.96
C GLN A 33 -0.21 2.47 19.00
N PRO A 34 -1.43 2.32 19.52
CA PRO A 34 -2.64 2.37 18.70
C PRO A 34 -2.69 3.62 17.84
N LEU A 35 -3.36 3.51 16.69
CA LEU A 35 -3.61 4.65 15.81
C LEU A 35 -4.56 5.64 16.51
N HIS A 36 -4.16 6.90 16.57
CA HIS A 36 -4.98 7.97 17.13
C HIS A 36 -5.12 9.11 16.11
N ILE A 37 -6.34 9.62 15.94
CA ILE A 37 -6.66 10.72 15.04
C ILE A 37 -7.34 11.81 15.87
N ASP A 38 -6.55 12.73 16.42
CA ASP A 38 -7.04 13.79 17.31
C ASP A 38 -7.86 14.86 16.60
N ASN A 39 -7.47 15.19 15.37
CA ASN A 39 -8.06 16.32 14.65
C ASN A 39 -9.39 15.92 13.99
N PRO A 40 -10.53 16.57 14.32
CA PRO A 40 -11.83 16.22 13.76
C PRO A 40 -11.94 16.44 12.24
N GLY A 41 -11.22 17.42 11.69
CA GLY A 41 -11.13 17.65 10.25
C GLY A 41 -10.39 16.53 9.52
N HIS A 42 -9.28 16.06 10.10
CA HIS A 42 -8.56 14.89 9.59
C HIS A 42 -9.43 13.63 9.68
N HIS A 43 -10.11 13.41 10.81
CA HIS A 43 -11.03 12.29 11.00
C HIS A 43 -12.15 12.30 9.96
N HIS A 44 -12.78 13.46 9.73
CA HIS A 44 -13.79 13.65 8.69
C HIS A 44 -13.23 13.33 7.30
N SER A 45 -12.06 13.87 6.98
CA SER A 45 -11.38 13.67 5.69
C SER A 45 -11.10 12.19 5.42
N ILE A 46 -10.55 11.48 6.40
CA ILE A 46 -10.26 10.03 6.32
C ILE A 46 -11.57 9.24 6.18
N SER A 47 -12.59 9.56 6.98
CA SER A 47 -13.88 8.87 6.94
C SER A 47 -14.55 9.02 5.56
N VAL A 48 -14.53 10.24 5.00
CA VAL A 48 -15.04 10.53 3.66
C VAL A 48 -14.23 9.78 2.60
N TYR A 49 -12.90 9.80 2.70
CA TYR A 49 -12.01 9.06 1.80
C TYR A 49 -12.33 7.56 1.76
N LEU A 50 -12.43 6.92 2.94
CA LEU A 50 -12.73 5.48 3.06
C LEU A 50 -14.14 5.14 2.56
N ALA A 51 -15.14 5.98 2.84
CA ALA A 51 -16.50 5.78 2.34
C ALA A 51 -16.61 5.91 0.81
N MET A 52 -15.60 6.48 0.15
CA MET A 52 -15.57 6.77 -1.28
C MET A 52 -14.54 5.95 -2.05
N GLU A 53 -14.24 4.74 -1.59
CA GLU A 53 -13.22 3.83 -2.15
C GLU A 53 -13.26 3.70 -3.70
N HIS A 54 -14.45 3.76 -4.31
CA HIS A 54 -14.63 3.63 -5.77
C HIS A 54 -14.95 4.96 -6.48
N SER A 55 -14.89 6.09 -5.80
CA SER A 55 -15.20 7.40 -6.38
C SER A 55 -13.95 8.09 -6.90
N SER A 56 -14.14 9.08 -7.78
CA SER A 56 -13.03 9.88 -8.28
C SER A 56 -12.49 10.84 -7.21
N LYS A 57 -11.21 11.23 -7.35
CA LYS A 57 -10.61 12.33 -6.59
C LYS A 57 -11.48 13.61 -6.63
N ASP A 58 -12.07 13.91 -7.78
CA ASP A 58 -12.94 15.08 -7.93
C ASP A 58 -14.23 14.97 -7.09
N ALA A 59 -14.82 13.78 -6.97
CA ALA A 59 -15.96 13.55 -6.09
C ALA A 59 -15.59 13.82 -4.62
N TYR A 60 -14.42 13.34 -4.18
CA TYR A 60 -13.89 13.64 -2.85
C TYR A 60 -13.78 15.14 -2.59
N GLU A 61 -13.11 15.85 -3.49
CA GLU A 61 -12.90 17.28 -3.30
C GLU A 61 -14.22 18.07 -3.33
N LYS A 62 -15.19 17.65 -4.14
CA LYS A 62 -16.53 18.27 -4.17
C LYS A 62 -17.24 18.11 -2.83
N ILE A 63 -17.18 16.94 -2.20
CA ILE A 63 -17.79 16.70 -0.89
C ILE A 63 -17.09 17.53 0.17
N CYS A 64 -15.76 17.50 0.27
CA CYS A 64 -15.01 18.31 1.22
C CYS A 64 -15.31 19.82 1.07
N ARG A 65 -15.38 20.33 -0.17
CA ARG A 65 -15.78 21.73 -0.43
C ARG A 65 -17.21 22.02 -0.01
N SER A 66 -18.14 21.09 -0.23
CA SER A 66 -19.53 21.23 0.20
C SER A 66 -19.64 21.27 1.72
N THR A 67 -18.92 20.38 2.42
CA THR A 67 -18.85 20.35 3.89
C THR A 67 -18.33 21.69 4.41
N ALA A 68 -17.18 22.14 3.91
CA ALA A 68 -16.55 23.41 4.33
C ALA A 68 -17.47 24.62 4.15
N ARG A 69 -18.30 24.64 3.10
CA ARG A 69 -19.21 25.75 2.81
C ARG A 69 -20.46 25.77 3.69
N ASN A 70 -21.02 24.60 4.01
CA ASN A 70 -22.32 24.52 4.69
C ASN A 70 -22.20 24.38 6.21
N PHE A 71 -21.06 23.92 6.71
CA PHE A 71 -20.82 23.69 8.14
C PHE A 71 -19.74 24.63 8.70
N LEU A 72 -19.80 25.91 8.31
CA LEU A 72 -18.90 26.94 8.83
C LEU A 72 -18.99 27.03 10.35
N GLY A 73 -17.85 27.07 11.03
CA GLY A 73 -17.76 27.11 12.50
C GLY A 73 -17.83 25.75 13.20
N ALA A 74 -17.99 24.65 12.47
CA ALA A 74 -17.81 23.31 13.03
C ALA A 74 -16.34 23.07 13.42
N LEU A 75 -16.13 22.29 14.49
CA LEU A 75 -14.79 21.96 14.98
C LEU A 75 -14.00 21.19 13.91
N GLY A 76 -12.78 21.65 13.60
CA GLY A 76 -11.89 21.02 12.61
C GLY A 76 -12.25 21.30 11.15
N ILE A 77 -13.17 22.23 10.85
CA ILE A 77 -13.55 22.54 9.46
C ILE A 77 -12.39 23.11 8.64
N GLU A 78 -11.50 23.88 9.27
CA GLU A 78 -10.31 24.47 8.65
C GLU A 78 -9.23 23.44 8.35
N ASP A 79 -9.31 22.26 8.98
CA ASP A 79 -8.36 21.16 8.86
C ASP A 79 -8.84 20.08 7.88
N ILE A 80 -9.90 20.33 7.12
CA ILE A 80 -10.33 19.39 6.07
C ILE A 80 -9.23 19.27 5.01
N LEU A 81 -8.79 18.04 4.77
CA LEU A 81 -7.65 17.72 3.93
C LEU A 81 -8.05 17.58 2.47
N SER A 82 -7.13 18.01 1.58
CA SER A 82 -7.19 17.65 0.17
C SER A 82 -7.03 16.14 -0.03
N PHE A 83 -7.40 15.62 -1.22
CA PHE A 83 -7.25 14.19 -1.52
C PHE A 83 -5.80 13.69 -1.35
N HIS A 84 -4.82 14.50 -1.78
CA HIS A 84 -3.42 14.13 -1.64
C HIS A 84 -2.97 14.18 -0.16
N SER A 85 -3.42 15.19 0.57
CA SER A 85 -3.09 15.34 1.99
C SER A 85 -3.68 14.22 2.84
N VAL A 86 -4.89 13.72 2.51
CA VAL A 86 -5.48 12.59 3.23
C VAL A 86 -4.77 11.27 2.89
N GLU A 87 -4.33 11.03 1.65
CA GLU A 87 -3.47 9.88 1.35
C GLU A 87 -2.16 9.93 2.16
N ASN A 88 -1.53 11.10 2.23
CA ASN A 88 -0.27 11.27 2.97
C ASN A 88 -0.45 11.09 4.48
N ILE A 89 -1.54 11.59 5.07
CA ILE A 89 -1.78 11.40 6.51
C ILE A 89 -2.11 9.94 6.82
N ILE A 90 -2.87 9.25 5.96
CA ILE A 90 -3.12 7.81 6.13
C ILE A 90 -1.81 7.04 6.06
N ALA A 91 -0.95 7.32 5.08
CA ALA A 91 0.35 6.68 4.95
C ALA A 91 1.24 6.95 6.16
N SER A 92 1.28 8.19 6.68
CA SER A 92 2.04 8.56 7.87
C SER A 92 1.50 7.88 9.14
N LEU A 93 0.18 7.85 9.32
CA LEU A 93 -0.45 7.24 10.49
C LEU A 93 -0.20 5.72 10.50
N THR A 94 -0.46 5.06 9.39
CA THR A 94 -0.40 3.59 9.29
C THR A 94 1.01 3.05 9.05
N GLY A 95 1.90 3.86 8.47
CA GLY A 95 3.18 3.41 7.92
C GLY A 95 3.04 2.72 6.56
N VAL A 96 1.83 2.60 6.02
CA VAL A 96 1.56 1.89 4.76
C VAL A 96 1.70 2.85 3.59
N GLU A 97 2.83 2.76 2.89
CA GLU A 97 3.10 3.52 1.68
C GLU A 97 2.90 2.65 0.42
N LYS A 98 2.31 3.23 -0.61
CA LYS A 98 2.20 2.58 -1.93
C LYS A 98 3.50 2.73 -2.72
N VAL A 99 3.98 1.63 -3.28
CA VAL A 99 5.13 1.61 -4.18
C VAL A 99 4.62 1.56 -5.62
N GLN A 100 5.26 2.30 -6.53
CA GLN A 100 4.88 2.31 -7.94
C GLN A 100 6.02 1.94 -8.89
N HIS A 101 5.73 0.98 -9.76
CA HIS A 101 6.61 0.59 -10.86
C HIS A 101 5.94 0.87 -12.19
N ASP A 102 6.73 1.31 -13.16
CA ASP A 102 6.23 1.51 -14.50
C ASP A 102 5.93 0.14 -15.10
N MET A 103 4.89 0.06 -15.92
CA MET A 103 4.40 -1.20 -16.46
C MET A 103 4.01 -1.01 -17.92
N CYS A 104 4.22 -2.04 -18.73
CA CYS A 104 3.73 -2.05 -20.10
C CYS A 104 2.20 -2.06 -20.13
N VAL A 105 1.61 -1.22 -20.97
CA VAL A 105 0.15 -1.14 -21.15
C VAL A 105 -0.46 -2.43 -21.68
N ASN A 106 0.25 -3.14 -22.57
CA ASN A 106 -0.25 -4.30 -23.29
C ASN A 106 0.03 -5.62 -22.57
N SER A 107 1.28 -5.85 -22.15
CA SER A 107 1.69 -7.13 -21.55
C SER A 107 1.67 -7.15 -20.02
N CYS A 108 1.43 -6.00 -19.38
CA CYS A 108 1.59 -5.82 -17.94
C CYS A 108 3.00 -6.17 -17.40
N ALA A 109 4.02 -6.28 -18.27
CA ALA A 109 5.39 -6.47 -17.82
C ALA A 109 5.91 -5.22 -17.10
N ALA A 110 6.46 -5.38 -15.89
CA ALA A 110 7.02 -4.30 -15.11
C ALA A 110 8.43 -3.90 -15.58
N PHE A 111 8.68 -2.60 -15.67
CA PHE A 111 10.01 -2.02 -15.91
C PHE A 111 10.74 -1.85 -14.58
N THR A 112 11.22 -2.97 -14.04
CA THR A 112 11.86 -3.06 -12.72
C THR A 112 13.10 -3.95 -12.74
N GLY A 113 13.96 -3.83 -11.72
CA GLY A 113 15.20 -4.61 -11.62
C GLY A 113 16.05 -4.50 -12.89
N PRO A 114 16.48 -5.63 -13.49
CA PRO A 114 17.18 -5.67 -14.77
C PRO A 114 16.48 -4.92 -15.92
N TYR A 115 15.15 -4.77 -15.87
CA TYR A 115 14.37 -4.09 -16.91
C TYR A 115 14.14 -2.60 -16.61
N SER A 116 14.67 -2.07 -15.51
CA SER A 116 14.43 -0.69 -15.05
C SER A 116 14.91 0.38 -16.03
N ALA A 117 15.94 0.10 -16.84
CA ALA A 117 16.51 1.02 -17.83
C ALA A 117 15.85 0.93 -19.22
N LEU A 118 14.92 -0.02 -19.42
CA LEU A 118 14.30 -0.21 -20.73
C LEU A 118 13.24 0.85 -21.01
N ASP A 119 13.25 1.36 -22.24
CA ASP A 119 12.24 2.29 -22.77
C ASP A 119 11.11 1.57 -23.53
N ARG A 120 11.28 0.28 -23.84
CA ARG A 120 10.31 -0.55 -24.59
C ARG A 120 10.15 -1.93 -23.95
N CYS A 121 8.95 -2.48 -24.01
CA CYS A 121 8.66 -3.79 -23.45
C CYS A 121 9.33 -4.91 -24.26
N LEU A 122 10.00 -5.86 -23.60
CA LEU A 122 10.62 -7.01 -24.28
C LEU A 122 9.62 -8.03 -24.85
N LEU A 123 8.36 -8.00 -24.42
CA LEU A 123 7.35 -8.97 -24.85
C LEU A 123 6.53 -8.51 -26.06
N CYS A 124 6.32 -7.21 -26.20
CA CYS A 124 5.43 -6.64 -27.22
C CYS A 124 5.94 -5.35 -27.85
N GLU A 125 7.18 -4.96 -27.53
CA GLU A 125 7.88 -3.77 -28.05
C GLU A 125 7.18 -2.43 -27.82
N THR A 126 6.09 -2.42 -27.06
CA THR A 126 5.32 -1.21 -26.78
C THR A 126 6.15 -0.26 -25.91
N SER A 127 6.07 1.03 -26.21
CA SER A 127 6.76 2.08 -25.45
C SER A 127 6.36 2.06 -23.98
N ARG A 128 7.34 2.28 -23.10
CA ARG A 128 7.13 2.52 -21.67
C ARG A 128 6.42 3.85 -21.43
N TRP A 129 6.64 4.83 -22.31
CA TRP A 129 6.22 6.21 -22.12
C TRP A 129 4.86 6.47 -22.77
N ASN A 130 4.11 7.39 -22.19
CA ASN A 130 2.92 7.95 -22.83
C ASN A 130 3.38 8.83 -24.00
N GLU A 131 3.20 8.34 -25.22
CA GLU A 131 3.70 9.01 -26.43
C GLU A 131 2.98 10.33 -26.73
N GLU A 132 1.69 10.44 -26.41
CA GLU A 132 0.92 11.68 -26.61
C GLU A 132 1.48 12.82 -25.74
N LEU A 133 1.73 12.54 -24.46
CA LEU A 133 2.32 13.51 -23.54
C LEU A 133 3.77 13.83 -23.91
N LEU A 134 4.54 12.82 -24.33
CA LEU A 134 5.93 13.00 -24.72
C LEU A 134 6.03 13.93 -25.94
N GLN A 135 5.16 13.77 -26.93
CA GLN A 135 5.08 14.65 -28.11
C GLN A 135 4.63 16.07 -27.73
N GLY A 136 3.57 16.18 -26.91
CA GLY A 136 3.04 17.47 -26.46
C GLY A 136 4.03 18.29 -25.62
N MET A 137 4.97 17.64 -24.93
CA MET A 137 6.01 18.27 -24.12
C MET A 137 7.37 18.38 -24.83
N HIS A 138 7.43 18.22 -26.16
CA HIS A 138 8.69 18.24 -26.93
C HIS A 138 9.78 17.30 -26.38
N GLY A 139 9.38 16.15 -25.81
CA GLY A 139 10.29 15.18 -25.22
C GLY A 139 10.89 15.59 -23.86
N GLN A 140 10.46 16.69 -23.26
CA GLN A 140 11.04 17.20 -22.00
C GLN A 140 10.61 16.41 -20.76
N SER A 141 9.47 15.72 -20.80
CA SER A 141 8.98 14.92 -19.68
C SER A 141 8.61 13.51 -20.12
N LYS A 142 9.26 12.53 -19.51
CA LYS A 142 8.96 11.10 -19.68
C LYS A 142 7.96 10.68 -18.60
N VAL A 143 6.69 10.59 -18.99
CA VAL A 143 5.63 10.04 -18.12
C VAL A 143 5.33 8.62 -18.56
N PRO A 144 5.37 7.61 -17.67
CA PRO A 144 5.08 6.24 -18.04
C PRO A 144 3.63 6.08 -18.49
N ALA A 145 3.38 5.25 -19.51
CA ALA A 145 2.06 4.99 -20.05
C ALA A 145 1.14 4.29 -19.05
N LYS A 146 1.70 3.45 -18.17
CA LYS A 146 0.98 2.74 -17.12
C LYS A 146 1.91 2.49 -15.93
N LYS A 147 1.34 2.45 -14.73
CA LYS A 147 2.03 2.07 -13.49
C LYS A 147 1.29 0.92 -12.82
N PHE A 148 2.03 0.03 -12.19
CA PHE A 148 1.52 -0.93 -11.24
C PHE A 148 1.75 -0.38 -9.83
N THR A 149 0.76 -0.54 -8.95
CA THR A 149 0.84 -0.12 -7.56
C THR A 149 0.95 -1.35 -6.68
N THR A 150 2.01 -1.42 -5.89
CA THR A 150 2.23 -2.46 -4.88
C THR A 150 1.99 -1.85 -3.50
N ILE A 151 1.14 -2.46 -2.69
CA ILE A 151 1.02 -2.15 -1.26
C ILE A 151 1.86 -3.19 -0.52
N PRO A 152 3.01 -2.82 0.08
CA PRO A 152 3.90 -3.77 0.73
C PRO A 152 3.19 -4.47 1.91
N LEU A 153 3.41 -5.78 2.06
CA LEU A 153 2.76 -6.57 3.11
C LEU A 153 3.29 -6.23 4.51
N GLY A 154 4.61 -6.01 4.64
CA GLY A 154 5.26 -5.73 5.92
C GLY A 154 4.61 -4.60 6.73
N PRO A 155 4.45 -3.38 6.15
CA PRO A 155 3.81 -2.28 6.86
C PRO A 155 2.33 -2.54 7.17
N GLN A 156 1.62 -3.29 6.33
CA GLN A 156 0.23 -3.67 6.61
C GLN A 156 0.14 -4.56 7.86
N LEU A 157 0.98 -5.60 7.94
CA LEU A 157 1.03 -6.47 9.12
C LEU A 157 1.40 -5.67 10.38
N GLN A 158 2.39 -4.79 10.29
CA GLN A 158 2.76 -3.92 11.41
C GLN A 158 1.62 -3.02 11.86
N ALA A 159 0.85 -2.45 10.93
CA ALA A 159 -0.33 -1.66 11.25
C ALA A 159 -1.41 -2.47 11.96
N LEU A 160 -1.67 -3.72 11.53
CA LEU A 160 -2.63 -4.62 12.16
C LEU A 160 -2.21 -5.00 13.59
N TYR A 161 -0.94 -5.34 13.81
CA TYR A 161 -0.41 -5.69 15.14
C TYR A 161 -0.43 -4.54 16.16
N ARG A 162 -0.70 -3.30 15.75
CA ARG A 162 -0.84 -2.15 16.66
C ARG A 162 -2.18 -2.09 17.36
N ASP A 163 -3.21 -2.75 16.81
CA ASP A 163 -4.49 -2.89 17.47
C ASP A 163 -4.49 -4.16 18.35
N PRO A 164 -4.79 -4.09 19.65
CA PRO A 164 -4.76 -5.26 20.53
C PRO A 164 -5.71 -6.38 20.12
N ASN A 165 -6.88 -6.06 19.56
CA ASN A 165 -7.85 -7.07 19.14
C ASN A 165 -7.38 -7.77 17.87
N LEU A 166 -6.91 -7.00 16.88
CA LEU A 166 -6.34 -7.56 15.65
C LEU A 166 -5.07 -8.37 15.94
N ALA A 167 -4.20 -7.88 16.83
CA ALA A 167 -3.01 -8.61 17.26
C ALA A 167 -3.35 -9.97 17.88
N HIS A 168 -4.42 -10.05 18.69
CA HIS A 168 -4.95 -11.31 19.22
C HIS A 168 -5.49 -12.20 18.10
N GLN A 169 -6.29 -11.66 17.17
CA GLN A 169 -6.83 -12.43 16.04
C GLN A 169 -5.72 -13.00 15.14
N MET A 170 -4.61 -12.28 14.97
CA MET A 170 -3.45 -12.75 14.21
C MET A 170 -2.71 -13.94 14.86
N GLN A 171 -3.04 -14.31 16.10
CA GLN A 171 -2.51 -15.51 16.77
C GLN A 171 -3.26 -16.79 16.39
N TYR A 172 -4.43 -16.68 15.72
CA TYR A 172 -5.29 -17.82 15.40
C TYR A 172 -4.55 -19.00 14.77
N LEU A 173 -3.79 -18.75 13.68
CA LEU A 173 -3.05 -19.81 12.99
C LEU A 173 -2.00 -20.46 13.91
N HIS A 174 -1.33 -19.67 14.75
CA HIS A 174 -0.36 -20.18 15.70
C HIS A 174 -1.05 -21.08 16.73
N GLU A 175 -2.17 -20.64 17.31
CA GLU A 175 -2.94 -21.39 18.29
C GLU A 175 -3.47 -22.70 17.71
N CYS A 176 -4.07 -22.68 16.53
CA CYS A 176 -4.52 -23.88 15.83
C CYS A 176 -3.36 -24.84 15.54
N THR A 177 -2.21 -24.31 15.11
CA THR A 177 -1.02 -25.13 14.87
C THR A 177 -0.53 -25.79 16.17
N GLN A 178 -0.51 -25.07 17.29
CA GLN A 178 -0.11 -25.66 18.58
C GLN A 178 -1.09 -26.74 19.03
N GLN A 179 -2.39 -26.56 18.82
CA GLN A 179 -3.40 -27.57 19.12
C GLN A 179 -3.20 -28.85 18.30
N ILE A 180 -2.96 -28.73 16.99
CA ILE A 180 -2.69 -29.87 16.10
C ILE A 180 -1.39 -30.59 16.52
N ILE A 181 -0.34 -29.84 16.84
CA ILE A 181 0.93 -30.43 17.31
C ILE A 181 0.71 -31.21 18.61
N ALA A 182 -0.05 -30.67 19.56
CA ALA A 182 -0.35 -31.34 20.82
C ALA A 182 -1.18 -32.62 20.61
N GLU A 183 -2.20 -32.58 19.74
CA GLU A 183 -3.00 -33.75 19.38
C GLU A 183 -2.16 -34.85 18.73
N LEU A 184 -1.26 -34.47 17.82
CA LEU A 184 -0.36 -35.40 17.14
C LEU A 184 0.60 -36.07 18.14
N GLN A 185 1.08 -35.32 19.14
CA GLN A 185 1.94 -35.85 20.19
C GLN A 185 1.20 -36.84 21.10
N ASP A 186 -0.09 -36.63 21.37
CA ASP A 186 -0.89 -37.46 22.25
C ASP A 186 -1.45 -38.71 21.53
N THR A 187 -1.98 -38.54 20.32
CA THR A 187 -2.71 -39.60 19.61
C THR A 187 -1.91 -40.29 18.51
N GLY A 188 -0.81 -39.68 18.05
CA GLY A 188 -0.06 -40.13 16.87
C GLY A 188 -0.79 -39.92 15.54
N SER A 189 -1.92 -39.20 15.54
CA SER A 189 -2.72 -38.90 14.35
C SER A 189 -3.31 -37.49 14.42
N ILE A 190 -3.81 -36.98 13.29
CA ILE A 190 -4.54 -35.71 13.23
C ILE A 190 -5.98 -36.06 12.87
N SER A 191 -6.94 -35.75 13.74
CA SER A 191 -8.34 -36.10 13.55
C SER A 191 -9.06 -35.20 12.54
N LEU A 192 -8.65 -33.94 12.42
CA LEU A 192 -9.21 -32.95 11.51
C LEU A 192 -8.10 -32.11 10.88
N VAL A 193 -8.07 -32.08 9.55
CA VAL A 193 -7.29 -31.12 8.78
C VAL A 193 -8.29 -30.12 8.19
N ASP A 194 -8.22 -28.88 8.66
CA ASP A 194 -9.02 -27.76 8.14
C ASP A 194 -8.07 -26.71 7.57
N ASP A 195 -8.36 -26.24 6.35
CA ASP A 195 -7.55 -25.27 5.61
C ASP A 195 -8.10 -23.83 5.76
N ILE A 196 -9.13 -23.62 6.59
CA ILE A 196 -9.67 -22.29 6.85
C ILE A 196 -8.79 -21.56 7.87
N THR A 197 -7.89 -20.71 7.37
CA THR A 197 -6.88 -20.04 8.20
C THR A 197 -7.32 -18.73 8.86
N ALA A 198 -8.53 -18.22 8.57
CA ALA A 198 -9.28 -17.16 9.27
C ALA A 198 -10.38 -16.59 8.34
N GLY A 199 -11.44 -16.01 8.91
CA GLY A 199 -12.44 -15.18 8.24
C GLY A 199 -12.55 -13.82 8.91
#